data_AF-A0A7T7H9X7-F1
#
_entry.id   AF-A0A7T7H9X7-F1
#
_cell.length_a   1.000
_cell.length_b   1.000
_cell.length_c   1.000
_cell.angle_alpha   90.00
_cell.angle_beta   90.00
_cell.angle_gamma   90.00
#
_symmetry.space_group_name_H-M   'P 1'
#
loop_
_entity.id
_entity.type
_entity.pdbx_description
1 polymer ?
#
loop_
_entity_poly.entity_id
_entity_poly.type
_entity_poly.pdbx_seq_one_letter_code
_entity_poly.pdbx_strand_id
1 'polypeptide(L)'
;MQHEIRIYGDIVPFKWFNDGTEYDLGDLKISLDGVPAGTTELVVDIHTFGGDTGTAFGMYNLLKRFHNDKNIQITTRIDGYCASSGVMLLLAGNKRIGNEFMTPFVHNAWTYVMGDKNEVKKVYEELAKVDDQISQLYAKETTITQKEALNLMSQSRDLTVDECKIYGFITEFENASTDTVLVYNSIRSINIDRRNNLINNNMNKDVKDVLDGIKNSISKFLSPENKKTLFTAENKEMIFENLSEKENISVGDKATVDGKSAGSINNGVHVMADGKTLKFEGDKLTEIVEKDETKDLAIENSLLVEKLTLIENSLKGITDGFEEKTKELIKNALAPLQKESEQDKETIKNLQKENTEAKELLKAVNSIMPNDEVKEEQEDAKKPESTGVYKVADLIKNQKKVIF
;
A
#
# COMPACT_ATOMS: atom_id res chain seq x y z
N MET A 1 -24.05 23.78 12.06
CA MET A 1 -22.69 24.31 12.33
C MET A 1 -21.71 23.16 12.19
N GLN A 2 -20.56 23.39 11.58
CA GLN A 2 -19.52 22.38 11.40
C GLN A 2 -18.44 22.54 12.47
N HIS A 3 -17.91 21.43 12.99
CA HIS A 3 -16.74 21.39 13.87
C HIS A 3 -15.72 20.38 13.33
N GLU A 4 -14.44 20.57 13.60
CA GLU A 4 -13.35 19.74 13.06
C GLU A 4 -12.46 19.23 14.20
N ILE A 5 -12.12 17.95 14.15
CA ILE A 5 -11.14 17.30 15.02
C ILE A 5 -10.13 16.51 14.20
N ARG A 6 -8.97 16.20 14.78
CA ARG A 6 -7.86 15.52 14.09
C ARG A 6 -7.48 14.26 14.83
N ILE A 7 -7.31 13.16 14.10
CA ILE A 7 -6.75 11.90 14.57
C ILE A 7 -5.43 11.71 13.82
N TYR A 8 -4.37 12.26 14.40
CA TYR A 8 -3.01 12.22 13.86
C TYR A 8 -2.07 11.44 14.78
N GLY A 9 -1.15 10.68 14.19
CA GLY A 9 -0.22 9.82 14.91
C GLY A 9 -0.67 8.37 14.98
N ASP A 10 0.14 7.54 15.63
CA ASP A 10 -0.10 6.10 15.76
C ASP A 10 -1.22 5.83 16.76
N ILE A 11 -2.10 4.89 16.43
CA ILE A 11 -3.19 4.48 17.28
C ILE A 11 -2.65 3.55 18.37
N VAL A 12 -2.68 4.01 19.62
CA VAL A 12 -2.10 3.29 20.75
C VAL A 12 -3.14 3.04 21.85
N PRO A 13 -3.05 1.91 22.58
CA PRO A 13 -3.97 1.64 23.68
C PRO A 13 -3.77 2.59 24.87
N PHE A 14 -2.58 3.16 24.98
CA PHE A 14 -2.21 4.20 25.92
C PHE A 14 -0.98 4.92 25.39
N LYS A 15 -0.88 6.20 25.70
CA LYS A 15 0.23 7.04 25.25
C LYS A 15 1.47 6.89 26.12
N TRP A 16 2.61 6.73 25.46
CA TRP A 16 3.95 6.85 26.03
C TRP A 16 4.49 8.27 25.86
N PHE A 17 4.11 8.93 24.77
CA PHE A 17 4.55 10.27 24.40
C PHE A 17 3.34 11.20 24.24
N ASN A 18 3.55 12.49 24.52
CA ASN A 18 2.53 13.52 24.34
C ASN A 18 3.02 14.63 23.41
N ASP A 19 3.69 14.23 22.35
CA ASP A 19 4.29 15.10 21.33
C ASP A 19 3.52 15.09 20.00
N GLY A 20 2.37 14.41 19.96
CA GLY A 20 1.53 14.27 18.77
C GLY A 20 1.90 13.09 17.86
N THR A 21 2.85 12.26 18.25
CA THR A 21 3.19 11.03 17.52
C THR A 21 2.21 9.89 17.79
N GLU A 22 1.43 9.97 18.86
CA GLU A 22 0.50 8.94 19.32
C GLU A 22 -0.89 9.53 19.60
N TYR A 23 -1.92 8.71 19.38
CA TYR A 23 -3.32 9.05 19.59
C TYR A 23 -4.06 7.86 20.20
N ASP A 24 -4.73 8.07 21.34
CA ASP A 24 -5.49 7.02 22.03
C ASP A 24 -7.00 7.32 22.10
N LEU A 25 -7.75 6.38 22.70
CA LEU A 25 -9.19 6.54 22.89
C LEU A 25 -9.55 7.72 23.82
N GLY A 26 -8.67 8.07 24.75
CA GLY A 26 -8.84 9.20 25.65
C GLY A 26 -8.76 10.54 24.92
N ASP A 27 -7.80 10.70 24.02
CA ASP A 27 -7.66 11.88 23.17
C ASP A 27 -8.90 12.09 22.28
N LEU A 28 -9.43 11.01 21.70
CA LEU A 28 -10.69 11.07 20.95
C LEU A 28 -11.83 11.55 21.85
N LYS A 29 -11.95 10.97 23.05
CA LYS A 29 -13.01 11.34 23.98
C LYS A 29 -12.94 12.83 24.35
N ILE A 30 -11.74 13.34 24.64
CA ILE A 30 -11.52 14.76 24.95
C ILE A 30 -11.95 15.64 23.76
N SER A 31 -11.56 15.24 22.54
CA SER A 31 -11.93 15.96 21.32
C SER A 31 -13.45 15.99 21.12
N LEU A 32 -14.15 14.87 21.36
CA LEU A 32 -15.60 14.78 21.25
C LEU A 32 -16.35 15.53 22.36
N ASP A 33 -15.81 15.56 23.58
CA ASP A 33 -16.37 16.34 24.69
C ASP A 33 -16.27 17.85 24.41
N GLY A 34 -15.27 18.27 23.63
CA GLY A 34 -15.07 19.66 23.20
C GLY A 34 -15.99 20.14 22.08
N VAL A 35 -16.80 19.26 21.47
CA VAL A 35 -17.69 19.61 20.36
C VAL A 35 -18.81 20.54 20.85
N PRO A 36 -18.97 21.75 20.29
CA PRO A 36 -19.99 22.69 20.73
C PRO A 36 -21.42 22.18 20.51
N ALA A 37 -22.33 22.56 21.42
CA ALA A 37 -23.76 22.31 21.23
C ALA A 37 -24.29 23.01 19.96
N GLY A 38 -25.18 22.35 19.23
CA GLY A 38 -25.69 22.86 17.94
C GLY A 38 -24.78 22.58 16.73
N THR A 39 -23.65 21.90 16.93
CA THR A 39 -22.91 21.26 15.84
C THR A 39 -23.81 20.25 15.14
N THR A 40 -23.85 20.29 13.82
CA THR A 40 -24.65 19.40 12.96
C THR A 40 -23.77 18.46 12.13
N GLU A 41 -22.50 18.82 11.98
CA GLU A 41 -21.49 18.02 11.29
C GLU A 41 -20.17 18.07 12.05
N LEU A 42 -19.57 16.90 12.27
CA LEU A 42 -18.22 16.75 12.78
C LEU A 42 -17.33 16.23 11.65
N VAL A 43 -16.32 17.00 11.28
CA VAL A 43 -15.24 16.57 10.39
C VAL A 43 -14.11 15.96 11.21
N VAL A 44 -13.67 14.77 10.82
CA VAL A 44 -12.60 14.02 11.45
C VAL A 44 -11.49 13.85 10.42
N ASP A 45 -10.44 14.64 10.57
CA ASP A 45 -9.26 14.57 9.72
C ASP A 45 -8.33 13.46 10.19
N ILE A 46 -7.86 12.63 9.25
CA ILE A 46 -7.12 11.41 9.55
C ILE A 46 -5.78 11.42 8.83
N HIS A 47 -4.72 11.24 9.61
CA HIS A 47 -3.36 10.99 9.14
C HIS A 47 -2.64 10.06 10.13
N THR A 48 -2.58 8.77 9.84
CA THR A 48 -2.09 7.75 10.78
C THR A 48 -1.48 6.55 10.05
N PHE A 49 -0.43 5.97 10.65
CA PHE A 49 0.13 4.69 10.23
C PHE A 49 -0.67 3.49 10.77
N GLY A 50 -1.74 3.75 11.54
CA GLY A 50 -2.52 2.74 12.24
C GLY A 50 -1.90 2.40 13.59
N GLY A 51 -1.98 1.15 14.01
CA GLY A 51 -1.56 0.70 15.34
C GLY A 51 -2.55 -0.29 15.93
N ASP A 52 -2.85 -0.17 17.22
CA ASP A 52 -3.64 -1.14 17.97
C ASP A 52 -5.09 -1.27 17.46
N THR A 53 -5.42 -2.45 16.95
CA THR A 53 -6.74 -2.77 16.37
C THR A 53 -7.87 -2.69 17.39
N GLY A 54 -7.62 -3.10 18.65
CA GLY A 54 -8.63 -3.05 19.72
C GLY A 54 -9.05 -1.61 20.02
N THR A 55 -8.08 -0.71 20.13
CA THR A 55 -8.27 0.72 20.33
C THR A 55 -9.00 1.34 19.15
N ALA A 56 -8.60 1.00 17.92
CA ALA A 56 -9.28 1.49 16.72
C ALA A 56 -10.76 1.05 16.66
N PHE A 57 -11.10 -0.19 17.02
CA PHE A 57 -12.51 -0.60 17.16
C PHE A 57 -13.23 0.21 18.24
N GLY A 58 -12.60 0.47 19.37
CA GLY A 58 -13.14 1.33 20.43
C GLY A 58 -13.46 2.74 19.93
N MET A 59 -12.53 3.34 19.18
CA MET A 59 -12.67 4.67 18.58
C MET A 59 -13.75 4.71 17.50
N TYR A 60 -13.78 3.74 16.58
CA TYR A 60 -14.85 3.58 15.60
C TYR A 60 -16.22 3.51 16.30
N ASN A 61 -16.36 2.67 17.33
CA ASN A 61 -17.61 2.54 18.08
C ASN A 61 -17.99 3.82 18.81
N LEU A 62 -17.01 4.56 19.36
CA LEU A 62 -17.23 5.83 20.02
C LEU A 62 -17.75 6.88 19.03
N LEU A 63 -17.16 6.97 17.84
CA LEU A 63 -17.63 7.86 16.76
C LEU A 63 -19.06 7.50 16.31
N LYS A 64 -19.35 6.22 16.04
CA LYS A 64 -20.70 5.77 15.66
C LYS A 64 -21.72 6.03 16.77
N ARG A 65 -21.34 5.88 18.04
CA ARG A 65 -22.21 6.23 19.18
C ARG A 65 -22.45 7.73 19.25
N PHE A 66 -21.40 8.53 19.11
CA PHE A 66 -21.50 9.99 19.13
C PHE A 66 -22.41 10.51 18.02
N HIS A 67 -22.28 9.99 16.80
CA HIS A 67 -23.20 10.22 15.68
C HIS A 67 -24.66 10.04 16.10
N ASN A 68 -24.98 8.88 16.67
CA ASN A 68 -26.35 8.52 17.05
C ASN A 68 -26.87 9.35 18.23
N ASP A 69 -26.08 9.46 19.30
CA ASP A 69 -26.50 10.12 20.55
C ASP A 69 -26.68 11.63 20.37
N LYS A 70 -25.85 12.25 19.53
CA LYS A 70 -25.90 13.70 19.26
C LYS A 70 -26.66 14.06 17.98
N ASN A 71 -27.02 13.06 17.16
CA ASN A 71 -27.61 13.25 15.84
C ASN A 71 -26.78 14.21 14.95
N ILE A 72 -25.47 13.96 14.89
CA ILE A 72 -24.48 14.77 14.16
C ILE A 72 -23.91 13.95 13.01
N GLN A 73 -23.89 14.49 11.80
CA GLN A 73 -23.23 13.85 10.66
C GLN A 73 -21.72 13.73 10.91
N ILE A 74 -21.15 12.53 10.74
CA ILE A 74 -19.70 12.34 10.80
C ILE A 74 -19.14 12.31 9.38
N THR A 75 -18.24 13.23 9.11
CA THR A 75 -17.48 13.29 7.87
C THR A 75 -16.03 12.96 8.19
N THR A 76 -15.50 11.85 7.69
CA THR A 76 -14.07 11.52 7.80
C THR A 76 -13.34 11.99 6.56
N ARG A 77 -12.13 12.51 6.70
CA ARG A 77 -11.31 13.02 5.59
C ARG A 77 -9.87 12.54 5.74
N ILE A 78 -9.28 12.09 4.65
CA ILE A 78 -7.89 11.61 4.63
C ILE A 78 -6.99 12.74 4.14
N ASP A 79 -6.09 13.20 4.99
CA ASP A 79 -5.16 14.29 4.64
C ASP A 79 -3.87 13.78 3.98
N GLY A 80 -3.55 12.50 4.15
CA GLY A 80 -2.38 11.88 3.53
C GLY A 80 -2.41 10.36 3.70
N TYR A 81 -1.67 9.85 4.68
CA TYR A 81 -1.58 8.41 4.92
C TYR A 81 -2.66 7.94 5.90
N CYS A 82 -3.38 6.88 5.54
CA CYS A 82 -4.36 6.24 6.41
C CYS A 82 -4.17 4.73 6.35
N ALA A 83 -3.32 4.20 7.23
CA ALA A 83 -2.90 2.82 7.16
C ALA A 83 -3.50 1.94 8.25
N SER A 84 -3.65 0.66 7.90
CA SER A 84 -3.98 -0.41 8.83
C SER A 84 -5.26 -0.08 9.62
N SER A 85 -5.21 -0.14 10.95
CA SER A 85 -6.34 0.14 11.83
C SER A 85 -6.89 1.57 11.70
N GLY A 86 -6.12 2.51 11.14
CA GLY A 86 -6.60 3.85 10.77
C GLY A 86 -7.74 3.82 9.74
N VAL A 87 -7.72 2.86 8.80
CA VAL A 87 -8.80 2.68 7.81
C VAL A 87 -10.11 2.34 8.49
N MET A 88 -10.10 1.70 9.65
CA MET A 88 -11.31 1.44 10.43
C MET A 88 -11.95 2.75 10.93
N LEU A 89 -11.14 3.77 11.25
CA LEU A 89 -11.61 5.08 11.69
C LEU A 89 -12.19 5.87 10.52
N LEU A 90 -11.57 5.79 9.34
CA LEU A 90 -12.13 6.33 8.10
C LEU A 90 -13.56 5.80 7.87
N LEU A 91 -13.77 4.50 8.06
CA LEU A 91 -15.07 3.83 7.89
C LEU A 91 -16.11 4.20 8.96
N ALA A 92 -15.74 4.94 10.02
CA ALA A 92 -16.71 5.46 10.98
C ALA A 92 -17.57 6.59 10.37
N GLY A 93 -17.06 7.29 9.35
CA GLY A 93 -17.73 8.42 8.70
C GLY A 93 -18.94 7.99 7.88
N ASN A 94 -20.04 8.74 8.03
CA ASN A 94 -21.21 8.67 7.17
C ASN A 94 -20.87 9.20 5.76
N LYS A 95 -20.04 10.25 5.72
CA LYS A 95 -19.39 10.79 4.52
C LYS A 95 -17.88 10.60 4.70
N ARG A 96 -17.21 10.13 3.65
CA ARG A 96 -15.78 9.80 3.67
C ARG A 96 -15.13 10.48 2.47
N ILE A 97 -14.28 11.45 2.75
CA ILE A 97 -13.66 12.32 1.75
C ILE A 97 -12.21 11.89 1.54
N GLY A 98 -11.84 11.77 0.26
CA GLY A 98 -10.48 11.53 -0.18
C GLY A 98 -9.99 12.57 -1.17
N ASN A 99 -8.68 12.67 -1.37
CA ASN A 99 -8.06 13.54 -2.37
C ASN A 99 -7.04 12.78 -3.23
N GLU A 100 -6.46 13.45 -4.23
CA GLU A 100 -5.54 12.81 -5.20
C GLU A 100 -4.21 12.32 -4.61
N PHE A 101 -3.86 12.78 -3.40
CA PHE A 101 -2.61 12.47 -2.71
C PHE A 101 -2.81 11.57 -1.48
N MET A 102 -4.02 11.07 -1.26
CA MET A 102 -4.30 10.14 -0.18
C MET A 102 -3.73 8.75 -0.49
N THR A 103 -3.36 8.02 0.55
CA THR A 103 -2.90 6.63 0.42
C THR A 103 -3.44 5.78 1.56
N PRO A 104 -4.59 5.11 1.37
CA PRO A 104 -5.08 4.13 2.31
C PRO A 104 -4.33 2.80 2.17
N PHE A 105 -3.81 2.25 3.27
CA PHE A 105 -3.10 0.96 3.26
C PHE A 105 -3.88 -0.09 4.05
N VAL A 106 -4.08 -1.25 3.45
CA VAL A 106 -4.81 -2.37 4.08
C VAL A 106 -3.95 -3.62 4.12
N HIS A 107 -3.97 -4.30 5.26
CA HIS A 107 -3.27 -5.56 5.48
C HIS A 107 -3.97 -6.39 6.56
N ASN A 108 -3.60 -7.67 6.68
CA ASN A 108 -4.06 -8.53 7.78
C ASN A 108 -3.52 -8.03 9.13
N ALA A 109 -4.20 -8.40 10.21
CA ALA A 109 -3.68 -8.21 11.55
C ALA A 109 -2.35 -8.95 11.70
N TRP A 110 -1.40 -8.29 12.35
CA TRP A 110 -0.09 -8.85 12.63
C TRP A 110 0.26 -8.62 14.10
N THR A 111 1.13 -9.47 14.62
CA THR A 111 1.69 -9.31 15.96
C THR A 111 3.04 -9.99 16.03
N TYR A 112 3.78 -9.74 17.11
CA TYR A 112 4.97 -10.48 17.47
C TYR A 112 4.67 -11.40 18.65
N VAL A 113 4.96 -12.69 18.51
CA VAL A 113 4.82 -13.69 19.58
C VAL A 113 6.09 -14.54 19.65
N MET A 114 6.50 -14.85 20.88
CA MET A 114 7.59 -15.79 21.15
C MET A 114 7.10 -16.77 22.22
N GLY A 115 7.22 -18.07 21.95
CA GLY A 115 6.66 -19.10 22.83
C GLY A 115 6.77 -20.49 22.22
N ASP A 116 6.21 -21.48 22.91
CA ASP A 116 6.12 -22.84 22.39
C ASP A 116 5.06 -22.99 21.27
N LYS A 117 5.00 -24.18 20.66
CA LYS A 117 4.07 -24.45 19.54
C LYS A 117 2.59 -24.20 19.89
N ASN A 118 2.18 -24.40 21.13
CA ASN A 118 0.79 -24.22 21.55
C ASN A 118 0.48 -22.74 21.75
N GLU A 119 1.42 -21.98 22.31
CA GLU A 119 1.32 -20.53 22.47
C GLU A 119 1.26 -19.83 21.11
N VAL A 120 2.16 -20.17 20.18
CA VAL A 120 2.15 -19.62 18.82
C VAL A 120 0.87 -19.98 18.07
N LYS A 121 0.40 -21.24 18.19
CA LYS A 121 -0.86 -21.66 17.57
C LYS A 121 -2.07 -20.89 18.12
N LYS A 122 -2.10 -20.63 19.42
CA LYS A 122 -3.18 -19.85 20.04
C LYS A 122 -3.23 -18.42 19.47
N VAL A 123 -2.07 -17.77 19.35
CA VAL A 123 -2.00 -16.41 18.77
C VAL A 123 -2.39 -16.41 17.29
N TYR A 124 -2.01 -17.43 16.53
CA TYR A 124 -2.46 -17.57 15.14
C TYR A 124 -4.00 -17.65 15.03
N GLU A 125 -4.65 -18.45 15.88
CA GLU A 125 -6.11 -18.55 15.93
C GLU A 125 -6.79 -17.25 16.39
N GLU A 126 -6.13 -16.46 17.24
CA GLU A 126 -6.59 -15.14 17.66
C GLU A 126 -6.47 -14.12 16.52
N LEU A 127 -5.34 -14.06 15.81
CA LEU A 127 -5.17 -13.19 14.64
C LEU A 127 -6.21 -13.47 13.57
N ALA A 128 -6.50 -14.75 13.28
CA ALA A 128 -7.54 -15.12 12.31
C ALA A 128 -8.93 -14.58 12.68
N LYS A 129 -9.25 -14.50 13.98
CA LYS A 129 -10.51 -13.87 14.45
C LYS A 129 -10.48 -12.36 14.29
N VAL A 130 -9.33 -11.72 14.49
CA VAL A 130 -9.18 -10.28 14.27
C VAL A 130 -9.34 -9.95 12.79
N ASP A 131 -8.75 -10.75 11.89
CA ASP A 131 -8.94 -10.62 10.43
C ASP A 131 -10.42 -10.76 10.04
N ASP A 132 -11.12 -11.72 10.62
CA ASP A 132 -12.56 -11.91 10.44
C ASP A 132 -13.36 -10.67 10.88
N GLN A 133 -13.02 -10.07 12.02
CA GLN A 133 -13.67 -8.85 12.50
C GLN A 133 -13.40 -7.63 11.61
N ILE A 134 -12.15 -7.42 11.18
CA ILE A 134 -11.79 -6.30 10.30
C ILE A 134 -12.50 -6.46 8.94
N SER A 135 -12.46 -7.65 8.37
CA SER A 135 -13.12 -7.92 7.08
C SER A 135 -14.65 -7.76 7.15
N GLN A 136 -15.28 -8.13 8.28
CA GLN A 136 -16.71 -7.85 8.51
C GLN A 136 -17.00 -6.36 8.57
N LEU A 137 -16.14 -5.58 9.24
CA LEU A 137 -16.27 -4.13 9.28
C LEU A 137 -16.18 -3.54 7.88
N TYR A 138 -15.20 -3.98 7.08
CA TYR A 138 -15.05 -3.50 5.69
C TYR A 138 -16.29 -3.85 4.88
N ALA A 139 -16.73 -5.10 4.91
CA ALA A 139 -17.92 -5.52 4.17
C ALA A 139 -19.21 -4.81 4.60
N LYS A 140 -19.27 -4.36 5.86
CA LYS A 140 -20.42 -3.62 6.39
C LYS A 140 -20.45 -2.16 5.93
N GLU A 141 -19.30 -1.49 5.89
CA GLU A 141 -19.22 -0.05 5.64
C GLU A 141 -18.87 0.30 4.19
N THR A 142 -18.52 -0.71 3.38
CA THR A 142 -18.12 -0.58 1.98
C THR A 142 -18.96 -1.48 1.05
N THR A 143 -18.63 -1.57 -0.24
CA THR A 143 -19.40 -2.33 -1.23
C THR A 143 -18.90 -3.76 -1.46
N ILE A 144 -17.75 -4.12 -0.89
CA ILE A 144 -17.13 -5.43 -1.10
C ILE A 144 -17.67 -6.47 -0.10
N THR A 145 -17.63 -7.74 -0.48
CA THR A 145 -17.97 -8.84 0.43
C THR A 145 -16.86 -9.07 1.45
N GLN A 146 -17.18 -9.76 2.54
CA GLN A 146 -16.19 -10.13 3.56
C GLN A 146 -15.03 -10.96 2.97
N LYS A 147 -15.34 -11.86 2.02
CA LYS A 147 -14.33 -12.67 1.34
C LYS A 147 -13.39 -11.81 0.50
N GLU A 148 -13.92 -10.83 -0.22
CA GLU A 148 -13.12 -9.87 -0.98
C GLU A 148 -12.29 -8.99 -0.05
N ALA A 149 -12.83 -8.55 1.09
CA ALA A 149 -12.09 -7.82 2.10
C ALA A 149 -10.91 -8.62 2.66
N LEU A 150 -11.10 -9.91 3.00
CA LEU A 150 -10.01 -10.80 3.44
C LEU A 150 -8.94 -10.95 2.35
N ASN A 151 -9.34 -11.14 1.10
CA ASN A 151 -8.41 -11.22 -0.01
C ASN A 151 -7.63 -9.91 -0.19
N LEU A 152 -8.31 -8.77 -0.10
CA LEU A 152 -7.70 -7.44 -0.19
C LEU A 152 -6.68 -7.21 0.93
N MET A 153 -7.04 -7.53 2.18
CA MET A 153 -6.13 -7.44 3.33
C MET A 153 -4.92 -8.37 3.17
N SER A 154 -5.09 -9.57 2.62
CA SER A 154 -3.96 -10.51 2.43
C SER A 154 -2.89 -10.01 1.46
N GLN A 155 -3.21 -9.03 0.60
CA GLN A 155 -2.28 -8.45 -0.36
C GLN A 155 -1.31 -7.44 0.28
N SER A 156 -1.60 -6.95 1.49
CA SER A 156 -0.75 -6.02 2.25
C SER A 156 -0.23 -4.86 1.40
N ARG A 157 -1.12 -3.98 0.94
CA ARG A 157 -0.79 -2.94 -0.04
C ARG A 157 -1.59 -1.67 0.15
N ASP A 158 -1.08 -0.62 -0.49
CA ASP A 158 -1.82 0.61 -0.70
C ASP A 158 -2.96 0.40 -1.71
N LEU A 159 -4.07 1.06 -1.46
CA LEU A 159 -5.21 1.16 -2.37
C LEU A 159 -5.07 2.42 -3.22
N THR A 160 -5.36 2.29 -4.50
CA THR A 160 -5.46 3.44 -5.39
C THR A 160 -6.74 4.24 -5.10
N VAL A 161 -6.75 5.52 -5.48
CA VAL A 161 -7.93 6.39 -5.35
C VAL A 161 -9.16 5.77 -6.01
N ASP A 162 -9.01 5.18 -7.19
CA ASP A 162 -10.13 4.59 -7.93
C ASP A 162 -10.63 3.30 -7.27
N GLU A 163 -9.73 2.46 -6.74
CA GLU A 163 -10.13 1.31 -5.91
C GLU A 163 -10.90 1.75 -4.68
N CYS A 164 -10.44 2.81 -3.99
CA CYS A 164 -11.16 3.34 -2.83
C CYS A 164 -12.57 3.81 -3.17
N LYS A 165 -12.77 4.40 -4.35
CA LYS A 165 -14.11 4.79 -4.85
C LYS A 165 -14.96 3.56 -5.21
N ILE A 166 -14.41 2.63 -5.98
CA ILE A 166 -15.11 1.43 -6.47
C ILE A 166 -15.53 0.53 -5.30
N TYR A 167 -14.60 0.27 -4.38
CA TYR A 167 -14.84 -0.56 -3.21
C TYR A 167 -15.63 0.17 -2.13
N GLY A 168 -15.83 1.49 -2.23
CA GLY A 168 -16.63 2.26 -1.29
C GLY A 168 -15.91 2.60 0.01
N PHE A 169 -14.58 2.57 0.07
CA PHE A 169 -13.84 3.14 1.19
C PHE A 169 -14.03 4.65 1.28
N ILE A 170 -14.26 5.31 0.14
CA ILE A 170 -14.48 6.74 0.03
C ILE A 170 -15.80 7.01 -0.70
N THR A 171 -16.56 7.97 -0.20
CA THR A 171 -17.87 8.34 -0.76
C THR A 171 -17.79 9.60 -1.60
N GLU A 172 -16.85 10.50 -1.30
CA GLU A 172 -16.66 11.76 -2.03
C GLU A 172 -15.17 12.05 -2.25
N PHE A 173 -14.89 12.76 -3.34
CA PHE A 173 -13.54 13.12 -3.72
C PHE A 173 -13.41 14.65 -3.77
N GLU A 174 -12.40 15.19 -3.10
CA GLU A 174 -12.06 16.61 -3.13
C GLU A 174 -10.80 16.85 -3.95
N ASN A 175 -10.80 17.92 -4.74
CA ASN A 175 -9.61 18.36 -5.46
C ASN A 175 -8.75 19.19 -4.49
N ALA A 176 -7.70 18.59 -3.92
CA ALA A 176 -6.71 19.29 -3.11
C ALA A 176 -5.85 20.25 -3.93
N SER A 177 -5.78 20.06 -5.26
CA SER A 177 -5.31 21.09 -6.18
C SER A 177 -6.38 22.16 -6.35
N THR A 178 -6.15 23.33 -5.72
CA THR A 178 -6.78 24.57 -6.17
C THR A 178 -6.58 24.74 -7.67
N ASP A 179 -7.47 25.49 -8.32
CA ASP A 179 -7.43 25.94 -9.74
C ASP A 179 -6.12 26.67 -10.16
N THR A 180 -5.02 26.49 -9.44
CA THR A 180 -3.66 26.81 -9.83
C THR A 180 -3.26 26.21 -11.17
N VAL A 181 -3.90 25.16 -11.71
CA VAL A 181 -3.63 24.73 -13.10
C VAL A 181 -4.06 25.81 -14.10
N LEU A 182 -5.17 26.51 -13.87
CA LEU A 182 -5.60 27.65 -14.70
C LEU A 182 -4.67 28.86 -14.50
N VAL A 183 -4.26 29.14 -13.26
CA VAL A 183 -3.36 30.27 -12.95
C VAL A 183 -1.94 30.01 -13.50
N TYR A 184 -1.40 28.81 -13.35
CA TYR A 184 -0.07 28.44 -13.84
C TYR A 184 -0.03 28.41 -15.38
N ASN A 185 -1.10 27.95 -16.03
CA ASN A 185 -1.26 28.04 -17.49
C ASN A 185 -1.44 29.50 -17.95
N SER A 186 -2.13 30.35 -17.19
CA SER A 186 -2.27 31.78 -17.48
C SER A 186 -0.94 32.55 -17.34
N ILE A 187 -0.14 32.25 -16.31
CA ILE A 187 1.18 32.89 -16.10
C ILE A 187 2.18 32.40 -17.14
N ARG A 188 2.14 31.10 -17.50
CA ARG A 188 2.96 30.53 -18.58
C ARG A 188 2.60 31.12 -19.94
N SER A 189 1.32 31.29 -20.26
CA SER A 189 0.87 31.95 -21.50
C SER A 189 1.25 33.43 -21.51
N ILE A 190 1.06 34.17 -20.42
CA ILE A 190 1.51 35.58 -20.31
C ILE A 190 3.02 35.72 -20.53
N ASN A 191 3.83 34.80 -19.98
CA ASN A 191 5.28 34.81 -20.18
C ASN A 191 5.68 34.40 -21.61
N ILE A 192 4.95 33.48 -22.24
CA ILE A 192 5.13 33.12 -23.65
C ILE A 192 4.73 34.27 -24.57
N ASP A 193 3.62 34.96 -24.30
CA ASP A 193 3.12 36.09 -25.08
C ASP A 193 4.04 37.31 -24.95
N ARG A 194 4.57 37.58 -23.74
CA ARG A 194 5.61 38.61 -23.55
C ARG A 194 6.88 38.26 -24.31
N ARG A 195 7.31 37.00 -24.29
CA ARG A 195 8.49 36.53 -25.04
C ARG A 195 8.28 36.59 -26.55
N ASN A 196 7.09 36.23 -27.03
CA ASN A 196 6.70 36.28 -28.44
C ASN A 196 6.55 37.72 -28.94
N ASN A 197 6.02 38.64 -28.12
CA ASN A 197 5.93 40.06 -28.46
C ASN A 197 7.32 40.74 -28.51
N LEU A 198 8.26 40.33 -27.66
CA LEU A 198 9.66 40.78 -27.74
C LEU A 198 10.36 40.27 -29.00
N ILE A 199 10.06 39.03 -29.42
CA ILE A 199 10.62 38.45 -30.66
C ILE A 199 9.99 39.09 -31.91
N ASN A 200 8.67 39.30 -31.93
CA ASN A 200 7.95 39.90 -33.06
C ASN A 200 8.33 41.37 -33.31
N ASN A 201 8.68 42.12 -32.27
CA ASN A 201 9.09 43.53 -32.40
C ASN A 201 10.54 43.70 -32.91
N ASN A 202 11.32 42.62 -32.96
CA ASN A 202 12.71 42.62 -33.42
C ASN A 202 12.94 41.81 -34.71
N MET A 203 11.88 41.29 -35.35
CA MET A 203 11.96 40.54 -36.60
C MET A 203 11.86 41.47 -37.81
N ASN A 204 12.78 41.30 -38.77
CA ASN A 204 12.76 42.01 -40.05
C ASN A 204 11.61 41.51 -40.96
N LYS A 205 11.15 42.36 -41.87
CA LYS A 205 9.97 42.17 -42.73
C LYS A 205 9.97 40.83 -43.48
N ASP A 206 11.12 40.39 -43.97
CA ASP A 206 11.27 39.14 -44.72
C ASP A 206 10.99 37.88 -43.88
N VAL A 207 11.28 37.93 -42.57
CA VAL A 207 11.00 36.82 -41.64
C VAL A 207 9.51 36.76 -41.29
N LYS A 208 8.85 37.92 -41.25
CA LYS A 208 7.42 38.04 -40.99
C LYS A 208 6.58 37.50 -42.14
N ASP A 209 6.96 37.80 -43.38
CA ASP A 209 6.28 37.30 -44.58
C ASP A 209 6.40 35.76 -44.72
N VAL A 210 7.53 35.17 -44.32
CA VAL A 210 7.72 33.71 -44.26
C VAL A 210 6.88 33.08 -43.15
N LEU A 211 6.81 33.69 -41.96
CA LEU A 211 6.00 33.21 -40.84
C LEU A 211 4.49 33.31 -41.12
N ASP A 212 4.04 34.36 -41.81
CA ASP A 212 2.64 34.54 -42.20
C ASP A 212 2.26 33.57 -43.33
N GLY A 213 3.18 33.24 -44.25
CA GLY A 213 3.02 32.17 -45.23
C GLY A 213 2.92 30.77 -44.59
N ILE A 214 3.73 30.51 -43.57
CA ILE A 214 3.68 29.26 -42.78
C ILE A 214 2.39 29.21 -41.96
N LYS A 215 1.97 30.30 -41.30
CA LYS A 215 0.71 30.35 -40.55
C LYS A 215 -0.52 30.15 -41.43
N ASN A 216 -0.56 30.75 -42.63
CA ASN A 216 -1.67 30.54 -43.58
C ASN A 216 -1.70 29.11 -44.15
N SER A 217 -0.55 28.44 -44.22
CA SER A 217 -0.46 27.03 -44.63
C SER A 217 -0.86 26.08 -43.49
N ILE A 218 -0.51 26.43 -42.26
CA ILE A 218 -0.87 25.69 -41.04
C ILE A 218 -2.34 25.92 -40.67
N SER A 219 -2.92 27.11 -40.84
CA SER A 219 -4.34 27.38 -40.55
C SER A 219 -5.28 26.70 -41.55
N LYS A 220 -4.83 26.49 -42.80
CA LYS A 220 -5.50 25.61 -43.77
C LYS A 220 -5.45 24.13 -43.37
N PHE A 221 -4.44 23.74 -42.58
CA PHE A 221 -4.24 22.38 -42.08
C PHE A 221 -4.84 22.14 -40.68
N LEU A 222 -5.17 23.22 -39.95
CA LEU A 222 -5.72 23.23 -38.59
C LEU A 222 -7.14 23.80 -38.50
N SER A 223 -7.83 23.97 -39.63
CA SER A 223 -9.29 24.10 -39.62
C SER A 223 -9.89 22.79 -39.04
N PRO A 224 -10.98 22.83 -38.26
CA PRO A 224 -11.41 21.70 -37.44
C PRO A 224 -11.88 20.56 -38.34
N GLU A 225 -10.99 19.59 -38.58
CA GLU A 225 -11.32 18.40 -39.35
C GLU A 225 -11.94 17.35 -38.43
N ASN A 226 -13.12 16.91 -38.82
CA ASN A 226 -13.86 15.78 -38.29
C ASN A 226 -12.91 14.58 -38.11
N LYS A 227 -12.50 14.27 -36.89
CA LYS A 227 -11.67 13.10 -36.59
C LYS A 227 -12.42 12.22 -35.59
N LYS A 228 -12.59 10.95 -35.94
CA LYS A 228 -13.15 9.94 -35.05
C LYS A 228 -12.04 9.00 -34.61
N THR A 229 -11.86 8.87 -33.31
CA THR A 229 -10.88 7.97 -32.72
C THR A 229 -11.56 6.69 -32.24
N LEU A 230 -11.02 5.54 -32.63
CA LEU A 230 -11.42 4.22 -32.17
C LEU A 230 -10.19 3.47 -31.64
N PHE A 231 -10.41 2.43 -30.82
CA PHE A 231 -9.35 1.62 -30.26
C PHE A 231 -9.40 0.19 -30.82
N THR A 232 -8.24 -0.33 -31.21
CA THR A 232 -8.09 -1.74 -31.59
C THR A 232 -8.13 -2.63 -30.33
N ALA A 233 -8.28 -3.94 -30.52
CA ALA A 233 -8.21 -4.94 -29.43
C ALA A 233 -6.84 -4.96 -28.70
N GLU A 234 -5.81 -4.40 -29.33
CA GLU A 234 -4.48 -4.21 -28.74
C GLU A 234 -4.32 -2.85 -28.03
N ASN A 235 -5.41 -2.10 -27.82
CA ASN A 235 -5.42 -0.72 -27.29
C ASN A 235 -4.60 0.29 -28.11
N LYS A 236 -4.47 0.08 -29.43
CA LYS A 236 -3.86 1.08 -30.32
C LYS A 236 -4.90 2.07 -30.82
N GLU A 237 -4.47 3.32 -30.94
CA GLU A 237 -5.31 4.43 -31.37
C GLU A 237 -5.46 4.41 -32.89
N MET A 238 -6.69 4.23 -33.38
CA MET A 238 -7.03 4.27 -34.80
C MET A 238 -7.85 5.53 -35.07
N ILE A 239 -7.32 6.42 -35.91
CA ILE A 239 -7.89 7.74 -36.19
C ILE A 239 -8.45 7.75 -37.61
N PHE A 240 -9.75 7.94 -37.75
CA PHE A 240 -10.44 8.14 -39.02
C PHE A 240 -10.46 9.62 -39.38
N GLU A 241 -9.91 9.95 -40.54
CA GLU A 241 -9.86 11.30 -41.07
C GLU A 241 -11.18 11.64 -41.77
N ASN A 242 -11.71 12.84 -41.52
CA ASN A 242 -12.97 13.36 -42.08
C ASN A 242 -14.26 12.67 -41.59
N LEU A 243 -14.25 12.04 -40.41
CA LEU A 243 -15.43 11.43 -39.79
C LEU A 243 -15.72 12.07 -38.43
N SER A 244 -16.97 12.47 -38.17
CA SER A 244 -17.34 13.01 -36.86
C SER A 244 -17.54 11.90 -35.82
N GLU A 245 -17.44 12.20 -34.51
CA GLU A 245 -17.62 11.18 -33.45
C GLU A 245 -18.95 10.40 -33.55
N LYS A 246 -20.00 11.04 -34.10
CA LYS A 246 -21.36 10.48 -34.21
C LYS A 246 -21.60 9.66 -35.49
N GLU A 247 -20.72 9.70 -36.48
CA GLU A 247 -20.88 8.97 -37.75
C GLU A 247 -20.33 7.55 -37.65
N ASN A 248 -21.00 6.60 -38.32
CA ASN A 248 -20.54 5.22 -38.40
C ASN A 248 -19.45 5.08 -39.47
N ILE A 249 -18.48 4.21 -39.22
CA ILE A 249 -17.44 3.86 -40.19
C ILE A 249 -18.04 3.08 -41.37
N SER A 250 -17.53 3.34 -42.56
CA SER A 250 -17.99 2.76 -43.82
C SER A 250 -16.81 2.41 -44.73
N VAL A 251 -17.02 1.45 -45.64
CA VAL A 251 -16.00 1.07 -46.62
C VAL A 251 -15.65 2.28 -47.48
N GLY A 252 -14.36 2.59 -47.56
CA GLY A 252 -13.81 3.76 -48.24
C GLY A 252 -13.23 4.82 -47.29
N ASP A 253 -13.56 4.78 -46.01
CA ASP A 253 -13.06 5.74 -45.02
C ASP A 253 -11.55 5.57 -44.79
N LYS A 254 -10.88 6.70 -44.54
CA LYS A 254 -9.43 6.74 -44.37
C LYS A 254 -9.05 6.68 -42.90
N ALA A 255 -8.11 5.82 -42.55
CA ALA A 255 -7.64 5.70 -41.17
C ALA A 255 -6.12 5.60 -41.04
N THR A 256 -5.63 6.06 -39.89
CA THR A 256 -4.24 5.89 -39.44
C THR A 256 -4.20 5.18 -38.09
N VAL A 257 -3.14 4.41 -37.85
CA VAL A 257 -2.84 3.76 -36.58
C VAL A 257 -1.42 4.14 -36.20
N ASP A 258 -1.21 4.64 -34.99
CA ASP A 258 0.09 5.14 -34.50
C ASP A 258 0.77 6.14 -35.47
N GLY A 259 -0.04 6.99 -36.12
CA GLY A 259 0.43 7.98 -37.10
C GLY A 259 0.89 7.42 -38.45
N LYS A 260 0.68 6.12 -38.71
CA LYS A 260 0.95 5.48 -40.02
C LYS A 260 -0.36 5.04 -40.67
N SER A 261 -0.35 4.91 -41.99
CA SER A 261 -1.48 4.38 -42.76
C SER A 261 -1.93 3.02 -42.21
N ALA A 262 -3.22 2.84 -41.94
CA ALA A 262 -3.75 1.61 -41.32
C ALA A 262 -3.38 0.33 -42.12
N GLY A 263 -3.35 0.40 -43.45
CA GLY A 263 -2.92 -0.67 -44.35
C GLY A 263 -1.44 -1.06 -44.25
N SER A 264 -0.60 -0.18 -43.72
CA SER A 264 0.84 -0.42 -43.55
C SER A 264 1.19 -1.19 -42.27
N ILE A 265 0.22 -1.38 -41.37
CA ILE A 265 0.37 -2.09 -40.10
C ILE A 265 -0.45 -3.37 -40.15
N ASN A 266 0.12 -4.50 -39.68
CA ASN A 266 -0.54 -5.81 -39.62
C ASN A 266 -1.18 -6.26 -40.95
N ASN A 267 -0.53 -5.99 -42.08
CA ASN A 267 -1.04 -6.25 -43.43
C ASN A 267 -2.44 -5.65 -43.68
N GLY A 268 -2.74 -4.54 -43.01
CA GLY A 268 -4.01 -3.85 -43.09
C GLY A 268 -5.17 -4.49 -42.33
N VAL A 269 -4.94 -5.54 -41.54
CA VAL A 269 -5.99 -6.21 -40.77
C VAL A 269 -5.95 -5.77 -39.32
N HIS A 270 -7.05 -5.20 -38.82
CA HIS A 270 -7.16 -4.68 -37.45
C HIS A 270 -8.42 -5.20 -36.78
N VAL A 271 -8.25 -5.85 -35.63
CA VAL A 271 -9.36 -6.27 -34.77
C VAL A 271 -9.71 -5.12 -33.83
N MET A 272 -10.98 -4.76 -33.77
CA MET A 272 -11.52 -3.66 -32.96
C MET A 272 -11.89 -4.15 -31.56
N ALA A 273 -11.99 -3.23 -30.60
CA ALA A 273 -12.37 -3.57 -29.23
C ALA A 273 -13.77 -4.21 -29.11
N ASP A 274 -14.67 -3.96 -30.05
CA ASP A 274 -16.00 -4.60 -30.14
C ASP A 274 -15.98 -5.98 -30.82
N GLY A 275 -14.80 -6.45 -31.26
CA GLY A 275 -14.59 -7.74 -31.90
C GLY A 275 -14.78 -7.75 -33.43
N LYS A 276 -15.07 -6.61 -34.07
CA LYS A 276 -15.11 -6.50 -35.53
C LYS A 276 -13.70 -6.50 -36.12
N THR A 277 -13.52 -7.05 -37.31
CA THR A 277 -12.26 -6.98 -38.05
C THR A 277 -12.38 -6.02 -39.23
N LEU A 278 -11.53 -5.00 -39.25
CA LEU A 278 -11.41 -4.02 -40.34
C LEU A 278 -10.20 -4.36 -41.20
N LYS A 279 -10.37 -4.41 -42.53
CA LYS A 279 -9.27 -4.57 -43.48
C LYS A 279 -9.03 -3.31 -44.28
N PHE A 280 -7.77 -2.93 -44.46
CA PHE A 280 -7.34 -1.71 -45.13
C PHE A 280 -6.37 -2.02 -46.27
N GLU A 281 -6.51 -1.29 -47.37
CA GLU A 281 -5.50 -1.23 -48.43
C GLU A 281 -4.96 0.22 -48.49
N GLY A 282 -3.70 0.39 -48.08
CA GLY A 282 -3.18 1.73 -47.81
C GLY A 282 -3.97 2.42 -46.69
N ASP A 283 -4.40 3.66 -46.89
CA ASP A 283 -5.17 4.40 -45.90
C ASP A 283 -6.67 4.04 -45.90
N LYS A 284 -7.19 3.33 -46.91
CA LYS A 284 -8.63 3.12 -47.11
C LYS A 284 -9.13 1.80 -46.53
N LEU A 285 -10.25 1.86 -45.81
CA LEU A 285 -11.02 0.72 -45.34
C LEU A 285 -11.66 -0.01 -46.53
N THR A 286 -11.36 -1.29 -46.72
CA THR A 286 -11.87 -2.11 -47.84
C THR A 286 -12.90 -3.15 -47.40
N GLU A 287 -12.87 -3.60 -46.15
CA GLU A 287 -13.76 -4.64 -45.65
C GLU A 287 -14.04 -4.47 -44.16
N ILE A 288 -15.31 -4.67 -43.75
CA ILE A 288 -15.74 -4.75 -42.35
C ILE A 288 -16.31 -6.16 -42.14
N VAL A 289 -15.63 -6.97 -41.35
CA VAL A 289 -16.05 -8.33 -41.00
C VAL A 289 -16.60 -8.29 -39.59
N GLU A 290 -17.90 -8.59 -39.46
CA GLU A 290 -18.57 -8.75 -38.17
C GLU A 290 -18.09 -10.03 -37.46
N LYS A 291 -18.09 -10.01 -36.12
CA LYS A 291 -17.65 -11.13 -35.28
C LYS A 291 -18.50 -12.39 -35.54
N ASP A 292 -17.88 -13.47 -36.05
CA ASP A 292 -18.53 -14.78 -36.21
C ASP A 292 -18.21 -15.65 -34.98
N GLU A 293 -19.14 -15.65 -34.03
CA GLU A 293 -18.98 -16.21 -32.67
C GLU A 293 -18.56 -17.69 -32.62
N THR A 294 -18.66 -18.46 -33.71
CA THR A 294 -18.48 -19.92 -33.68
C THR A 294 -17.10 -20.42 -34.11
N LYS A 295 -16.36 -19.66 -34.92
CA LYS A 295 -15.02 -20.07 -35.40
C LYS A 295 -13.88 -19.40 -34.62
N ASP A 296 -14.09 -18.17 -34.14
CA ASP A 296 -13.05 -17.41 -33.44
C ASP A 296 -12.77 -17.95 -32.03
N LEU A 297 -13.77 -18.48 -31.32
CA LEU A 297 -13.59 -19.07 -30.00
C LEU A 297 -12.64 -20.26 -30.00
N ALA A 298 -12.57 -21.05 -31.09
CA ALA A 298 -11.66 -22.20 -31.17
C ALA A 298 -10.20 -21.77 -31.36
N ILE A 299 -9.97 -20.71 -32.12
CA ILE A 299 -8.65 -20.14 -32.38
C ILE A 299 -8.17 -19.34 -31.15
N GLU A 300 -9.06 -18.57 -30.53
CA GLU A 300 -8.79 -17.83 -29.31
C GLU A 300 -8.50 -18.77 -28.13
N ASN A 301 -9.26 -19.85 -27.97
CA ASN A 301 -8.95 -20.87 -26.94
C ASN A 301 -7.61 -21.57 -27.20
N SER A 302 -7.25 -21.85 -28.45
CA SER A 302 -5.93 -22.41 -28.80
C SER A 302 -4.79 -21.46 -28.42
N LEU A 303 -4.92 -20.17 -28.74
CA LEU A 303 -3.92 -19.14 -28.43
C LEU A 303 -3.84 -18.83 -26.93
N LEU A 304 -4.97 -18.89 -26.22
CA LEU A 304 -5.01 -18.73 -24.76
C LEU A 304 -4.34 -19.90 -24.05
N VAL A 305 -4.52 -21.14 -24.54
CA VAL A 305 -3.84 -22.33 -24.00
C VAL A 305 -2.32 -22.22 -24.19
N GLU A 306 -1.86 -21.73 -25.34
CA GLU A 306 -0.42 -21.49 -25.58
C GLU A 306 0.15 -20.36 -24.70
N LYS A 307 -0.61 -19.28 -24.49
CA LYS A 307 -0.22 -18.21 -23.55
C LYS A 307 -0.20 -18.68 -22.10
N LEU A 308 -1.19 -19.48 -21.70
CA LEU A 308 -1.26 -20.05 -20.34
C LEU A 308 -0.05 -20.95 -20.07
N THR A 309 0.31 -21.82 -21.02
CA THR A 309 1.50 -22.68 -20.87
C THR A 309 2.81 -21.88 -20.80
N LEU A 310 2.94 -20.76 -21.54
CA LEU A 310 4.09 -19.85 -21.41
C LEU A 310 4.15 -19.15 -20.04
N ILE A 311 3.00 -18.72 -19.52
CA ILE A 311 2.89 -18.08 -18.21
C ILE A 311 3.20 -19.09 -17.09
N GLU A 312 2.67 -20.31 -17.18
CA GLU A 312 2.95 -21.40 -16.23
C GLU A 312 4.46 -21.73 -16.18
N ASN A 313 5.13 -21.80 -17.34
CA ASN A 313 6.57 -22.01 -17.40
C ASN A 313 7.36 -20.84 -16.80
N SER A 314 6.91 -19.60 -17.01
CA SER A 314 7.55 -18.41 -16.45
C SER A 314 7.35 -18.32 -14.93
N LEU A 315 6.14 -18.63 -14.44
CA LEU A 315 5.83 -18.73 -13.02
C LEU A 315 6.68 -19.81 -12.34
N LYS A 316 6.82 -20.98 -12.99
CA LYS A 316 7.68 -22.06 -12.49
C LYS A 316 9.14 -21.63 -12.37
N GLY A 317 9.67 -20.91 -13.37
CA GLY A 317 11.04 -20.36 -13.31
C GLY A 317 11.23 -19.33 -12.19
N ILE A 318 10.21 -18.50 -11.92
CA ILE A 318 10.23 -17.54 -10.81
C ILE A 318 10.17 -18.26 -9.46
N THR A 319 9.32 -19.27 -9.30
CA THR A 319 9.23 -20.06 -8.06
C THR A 319 10.52 -20.83 -7.79
N ASP A 320 11.10 -21.45 -8.81
CA ASP A 320 12.37 -22.20 -8.69
C ASP A 320 13.52 -21.24 -8.32
N GLY A 321 13.57 -20.05 -8.94
CA GLY A 321 14.54 -19.01 -8.61
C GLY A 321 14.37 -18.44 -7.20
N PHE A 322 13.13 -18.30 -6.73
CA PHE A 322 12.85 -17.85 -5.36
C PHE A 322 13.25 -18.93 -4.34
N GLU A 323 13.01 -20.21 -4.63
CA GLU A 323 13.45 -21.33 -3.79
C GLU A 323 14.97 -21.41 -3.68
N GLU A 324 15.71 -21.31 -4.79
CA GLU A 324 17.18 -21.33 -4.76
C GLU A 324 17.73 -20.16 -3.96
N LYS A 325 17.24 -18.95 -4.20
CA LYS A 325 17.70 -17.75 -3.50
C LYS A 325 17.36 -17.79 -2.00
N THR A 326 16.22 -18.38 -1.65
CA THR A 326 15.82 -18.60 -0.25
C THR A 326 16.73 -19.64 0.42
N LYS A 327 17.02 -20.76 -0.25
CA LYS A 327 17.97 -21.78 0.23
C LYS A 327 19.38 -21.21 0.43
N GLU A 328 19.83 -20.34 -0.47
CA GLU A 328 21.13 -19.67 -0.38
C GLU A 328 21.20 -18.68 0.79
N LEU A 329 20.17 -17.84 0.96
CA LEU A 329 20.06 -16.91 2.09
C LEU A 329 20.01 -17.65 3.44
N ILE A 330 19.21 -18.73 3.53
CA ILE A 330 19.14 -19.57 4.72
C ILE A 330 20.50 -20.21 5.03
N LYS A 331 21.20 -20.73 4.02
CA LYS A 331 22.54 -21.32 4.17
C LYS A 331 23.57 -20.29 4.64
N ASN A 332 23.55 -19.08 4.09
CA ASN A 332 24.46 -18.00 4.47
C ASN A 332 24.19 -17.49 5.89
N ALA A 333 22.93 -17.50 6.33
CA ALA A 333 22.56 -17.13 7.71
C ALA A 333 22.86 -18.23 8.74
N LEU A 334 22.74 -19.52 8.37
CA LEU A 334 23.00 -20.66 9.27
C LEU A 334 24.50 -20.98 9.46
N ALA A 335 25.33 -20.73 8.46
CA ALA A 335 26.77 -21.01 8.52
C ALA A 335 27.51 -20.35 9.72
N PRO A 336 27.31 -19.04 10.03
CA PRO A 336 27.94 -18.42 11.20
C PRO A 336 27.40 -18.98 12.53
N LEU A 337 26.08 -19.22 12.62
CA LEU A 337 25.44 -19.74 13.84
C LEU A 337 25.88 -21.17 14.18
N GLN A 338 26.10 -22.02 13.17
CA GLN A 338 26.62 -23.37 13.37
C GLN A 338 28.08 -23.35 13.86
N LYS A 339 28.89 -22.41 13.35
CA LYS A 339 30.27 -22.25 13.77
C LYS A 339 30.37 -21.75 15.22
N GLU A 340 29.52 -20.80 15.59
CA GLU A 340 29.40 -20.31 16.97
C GLU A 340 28.92 -21.42 17.92
N SER A 341 27.93 -22.22 17.50
CA SER A 341 27.45 -23.37 18.29
C SER A 341 28.53 -24.43 18.57
N GLU A 342 29.38 -24.76 17.59
CA GLU A 342 30.47 -25.71 17.80
C GLU A 342 31.55 -25.13 18.72
N GLN A 343 31.83 -23.84 18.61
CA GLN A 343 32.78 -23.13 19.47
C GLN A 343 32.28 -23.06 20.93
N ASP A 344 30.98 -22.88 21.13
CA ASP A 344 30.33 -22.92 22.44
C ASP A 344 30.38 -24.32 23.05
N LYS A 345 30.15 -25.39 22.26
CA LYS A 345 30.27 -26.77 22.73
C LYS A 345 31.68 -27.10 23.21
N GLU A 346 32.70 -26.64 22.49
CA GLU A 346 34.09 -26.86 22.85
C GLU A 346 34.46 -26.09 24.13
N THR A 347 33.95 -24.87 24.28
CA THR A 347 34.10 -24.05 25.50
C THR A 347 33.44 -24.72 26.71
N ILE A 348 32.21 -25.24 26.56
CA ILE A 348 31.50 -25.97 27.62
C ILE A 348 32.26 -27.23 28.03
N LYS A 349 32.83 -27.97 27.06
CA LYS A 349 33.62 -29.17 27.34
C LYS A 349 34.88 -28.85 28.14
N ASN A 350 35.56 -27.75 27.83
CA ASN A 350 36.73 -27.28 28.57
C ASN A 350 36.36 -26.87 30.01
N LEU A 351 35.28 -26.10 30.19
CA LEU A 351 34.78 -25.72 31.52
C LEU A 351 34.37 -26.93 32.37
N GLN A 352 33.79 -27.97 31.76
CA GLN A 352 33.45 -29.22 32.46
C GLN A 352 34.70 -29.98 32.93
N LYS A 353 35.76 -29.97 32.12
CA LYS A 353 37.05 -30.57 32.48
C LYS A 353 37.69 -29.82 33.65
N GLU A 354 37.77 -28.49 33.58
CA GLU A 354 38.30 -27.65 34.66
C GLU A 354 37.50 -27.82 35.97
N ASN A 355 36.18 -27.92 35.90
CA ASN A 355 35.33 -28.15 37.08
C ASN A 355 35.57 -29.56 37.69
N THR A 356 35.90 -30.55 36.86
CA THR A 356 36.25 -31.90 37.35
C THR A 356 37.60 -31.88 38.06
N GLU A 357 38.60 -31.21 37.48
CA GLU A 357 39.92 -31.02 38.08
C GLU A 357 39.84 -30.22 39.40
N ALA A 358 39.03 -29.16 39.44
CA ALA A 358 38.78 -28.37 40.65
C ALA A 358 38.13 -29.20 41.78
N LYS A 359 37.21 -30.11 41.44
CA LYS A 359 36.61 -31.04 42.41
C LYS A 359 37.59 -32.06 42.95
N GLU A 360 38.50 -32.56 42.11
CA GLU A 360 39.56 -33.47 42.56
C GLU A 360 40.56 -32.77 43.48
N LEU A 361 40.95 -31.53 43.15
CA LEU A 361 41.78 -30.70 44.02
C LEU A 361 41.10 -30.39 45.35
N LEU A 362 39.81 -30.04 45.35
CA LEU A 362 39.04 -29.81 46.58
C LEU A 362 38.98 -31.08 47.46
N LYS A 363 38.85 -32.25 46.84
CA LYS A 363 38.87 -33.55 47.53
C LYS A 363 40.26 -33.86 48.12
N ALA A 364 41.33 -33.52 47.41
CA ALA A 364 42.69 -33.66 47.90
C ALA A 364 42.99 -32.70 49.06
N VAL A 365 42.55 -31.43 48.96
CA VAL A 365 42.67 -30.43 50.04
C VAL A 365 41.92 -30.88 51.30
N ASN A 366 40.67 -31.35 51.17
CA ASN A 366 39.88 -31.87 52.29
C ASN A 366 40.46 -33.17 52.90
N SER A 367 41.33 -33.88 52.18
CA SER A 367 42.04 -35.05 52.70
C SER A 367 43.33 -34.68 53.45
N ILE A 368 43.90 -33.50 53.18
CA ILE A 368 45.13 -32.99 53.82
C ILE A 368 44.79 -32.11 55.02
N MET A 369 43.62 -31.47 55.02
CA MET A 369 43.05 -30.74 56.15
C MET A 369 41.68 -31.33 56.49
N PRO A 370 41.59 -32.37 57.34
CA PRO A 370 40.31 -32.74 57.93
C PRO A 370 39.86 -31.56 58.81
N ASN A 371 38.67 -31.05 58.55
CA ASN A 371 38.07 -29.96 59.32
C ASN A 371 37.96 -30.34 60.81
N ASP A 372 38.95 -29.93 61.60
CA ASP A 372 38.73 -29.63 63.01
C ASP A 372 38.79 -28.10 63.17
N GLU A 373 37.69 -27.60 63.74
CA GLU A 373 37.45 -26.22 64.18
C GLU A 373 37.16 -25.16 63.12
N VAL A 374 35.88 -25.04 62.73
CA VAL A 374 35.22 -23.73 62.72
C VAL A 374 33.80 -23.88 63.29
N LYS A 375 33.68 -23.67 64.60
CA LYS A 375 32.45 -23.16 65.21
C LYS A 375 32.50 -21.64 65.14
N GLU A 376 31.37 -21.07 64.71
CA GLU A 376 30.88 -19.73 65.03
C GLU A 376 31.87 -18.56 65.03
N GLU A 377 31.76 -17.70 64.01
CA GLU A 377 31.62 -16.25 64.25
C GLU A 377 30.89 -15.61 63.06
N GLN A 378 29.73 -15.03 63.36
CA GLN A 378 29.12 -14.00 62.53
C GLN A 378 29.88 -12.68 62.73
N GLU A 379 29.79 -11.84 61.70
CA GLU A 379 30.05 -10.39 61.67
C GLU A 379 31.39 -9.87 61.13
N ASP A 380 31.23 -9.00 60.12
CA ASP A 380 32.08 -7.92 59.65
C ASP A 380 33.48 -8.20 59.07
N ALA A 381 33.53 -8.39 57.74
CA ALA A 381 34.63 -7.88 56.91
C ALA A 381 34.21 -7.60 55.46
N LYS A 382 34.11 -6.31 55.15
CA LYS A 382 34.13 -5.58 53.86
C LYS A 382 34.31 -6.38 52.54
N LYS A 383 33.44 -6.04 51.57
CA LYS A 383 33.59 -6.22 50.10
C LYS A 383 35.06 -6.19 49.62
N PRO A 384 35.40 -7.03 48.64
CA PRO A 384 36.12 -6.59 47.46
C PRO A 384 35.11 -6.39 46.31
N GLU A 385 35.15 -5.21 45.70
CA GLU A 385 34.57 -5.02 44.37
C GLU A 385 35.33 -5.92 43.40
N SER A 386 34.64 -6.87 42.79
CA SER A 386 35.06 -7.40 41.49
C SER A 386 33.85 -7.57 40.58
N THR A 387 34.02 -6.96 39.43
CA THR A 387 33.13 -6.77 38.31
C THR A 387 32.74 -8.08 37.64
N GLY A 388 31.46 -8.15 37.25
CA GLY A 388 31.03 -8.94 36.10
C GLY A 388 30.55 -10.34 36.41
N VAL A 389 29.39 -10.65 35.84
CA VAL A 389 28.72 -11.96 35.79
C VAL A 389 27.87 -12.28 37.03
N TYR A 390 26.62 -12.66 36.77
CA TYR A 390 25.50 -12.95 37.68
C TYR A 390 24.63 -11.75 38.12
N LYS A 391 23.75 -11.30 37.21
CA LYS A 391 22.40 -10.81 37.57
C LYS A 391 21.33 -10.96 36.47
N VAL A 392 21.42 -12.02 35.65
CA VAL A 392 20.29 -12.41 34.77
C VAL A 392 19.27 -13.29 35.52
N ALA A 393 19.68 -13.94 36.61
CA ALA A 393 18.80 -14.82 37.39
C ALA A 393 17.86 -14.08 38.38
N ASP A 394 18.21 -12.86 38.83
CA ASP A 394 17.37 -12.10 39.78
C ASP A 394 16.31 -11.22 39.11
N LEU A 395 16.43 -10.94 37.80
CA LEU A 395 15.43 -10.19 37.03
C LEU A 395 14.21 -11.05 36.65
N ILE A 396 14.35 -12.38 36.60
CA ILE A 396 13.26 -13.29 36.19
C ILE A 396 12.32 -13.64 37.37
N LYS A 397 12.74 -13.47 38.63
CA LYS A 397 11.88 -13.76 39.79
C LYS A 397 10.96 -12.61 40.23
N ASN A 398 11.25 -11.36 39.84
CA ASN A 398 10.49 -10.18 40.33
C ASN A 398 9.41 -9.64 39.38
N GLN A 399 9.14 -10.27 38.23
CA GLN A 399 8.02 -9.87 37.34
C GLN A 399 6.75 -10.73 37.47
N LYS A 400 6.67 -11.65 38.45
CA LYS A 400 5.47 -12.50 38.67
C LYS A 400 4.53 -12.05 39.80
N LYS A 401 4.63 -10.82 40.30
CA LYS A 401 3.71 -10.31 41.35
C LYS A 401 3.48 -8.81 41.24
N VAL A 402 2.67 -8.38 40.27
CA VAL A 402 1.65 -7.31 40.29
C VAL A 402 0.96 -7.49 38.92
N ILE A 403 -0.26 -8.01 38.82
CA ILE A 403 -1.52 -7.25 38.74
C ILE A 403 -2.66 -8.26 39.00
N PHE A 404 -3.49 -7.96 39.99
CA PHE A 404 -4.92 -8.30 40.01
C PHE A 404 -5.66 -7.11 39.44
#